data_AF-A0A919HU02-F1
#
_entry.id   AF-A0A919HU02-F1
#
_cell.length_a   1.000
_cell.length_b   1.000
_cell.length_c   1.000
_cell.angle_alpha   90.00
_cell.angle_beta   90.00
_cell.angle_gamma   90.00
#
_symmetry.space_group_name_H-M   'P 1'
#
loop_
_entity.id
_entity.type
_entity.pdbx_description
1 polymer ?
#
loop_
_entity_poly.entity_id
_entity_poly.type
_entity_poly.pdbx_seq_one_letter_code
_entity_poly.pdbx_strand_id
1 'polypeptide(L)'
;MEQNKGFWYADWSFPIFVGLLSSGVFAGTHMYYLYGIGAFNEVAFVAMLKSGIDTGVYGAVAAFGASFLFARIIEGSLVGILDIGGAIQTGIGLGVPALLLGAGFVFPVANFAASLVTGSVLGGGGLHHHSGA
;
A
#
# COMPACT_ATOMS: atom_id res chain seq x y z
N MET A 1 -2.50 -12.82 36.61
CA MET A 1 -1.66 -11.60 36.55
C MET A 1 -2.06 -10.88 35.27
N GLU A 2 -2.95 -9.89 35.36
CA GLU A 2 -3.29 -9.05 34.21
C GLU A 2 -2.11 -8.13 33.94
N GLN A 3 -1.25 -8.53 33.02
CA GLN A 3 -0.28 -7.63 32.45
C GLN A 3 -1.07 -6.60 31.65
N ASN A 4 -1.10 -5.35 32.11
CA ASN A 4 -1.52 -4.21 31.29
C ASN A 4 -0.81 -4.36 29.94
N LYS A 5 -1.53 -4.80 28.91
CA LYS A 5 -0.96 -5.00 27.57
C LYS A 5 -0.59 -3.61 27.06
N GLY A 6 0.66 -3.22 27.27
CA GLY A 6 1.18 -1.93 26.84
C GLY A 6 0.98 -1.76 25.33
N PHE A 7 1.06 -0.51 24.84
CA PHE A 7 0.83 -0.14 23.45
C PHE A 7 1.34 -1.16 22.42
N TRP A 8 2.56 -1.67 22.60
CA TRP A 8 3.22 -2.65 21.74
C TRP A 8 2.52 -4.01 21.58
N TYR A 9 1.70 -4.42 22.54
CA TYR A 9 0.99 -5.71 22.56
C TYR A 9 -0.52 -5.55 22.38
N ALA A 10 -0.98 -4.33 22.10
CA ALA A 10 -2.40 -4.05 21.96
C ALA A 10 -2.80 -4.19 20.49
N ASP A 11 -3.89 -4.92 20.24
CA ASP A 11 -4.36 -5.25 18.88
C ASP A 11 -4.67 -3.98 18.04
N TRP A 12 -5.05 -2.88 18.71
CA TRP A 12 -5.33 -1.59 18.07
C TRP A 12 -4.07 -0.83 17.61
N SER A 13 -2.88 -1.19 18.10
CA SER A 13 -1.62 -0.59 17.64
C SER A 13 -1.24 -1.08 16.24
N PHE A 14 -1.67 -2.28 15.88
CA PHE A 14 -1.32 -2.92 14.62
C PHE A 14 -1.86 -2.16 13.39
N PRO A 15 -3.15 -1.77 13.31
CA PRO A 15 -3.64 -0.91 12.23
C PRO A 15 -2.89 0.42 12.11
N ILE A 16 -2.40 0.98 13.22
CA ILE A 16 -1.62 2.23 13.22
C ILE A 16 -0.26 2.00 12.54
N PHE A 17 0.46 0.94 12.90
CA PHE A 17 1.73 0.60 12.25
C PHE A 17 1.56 0.31 10.76
N VAL A 18 0.54 -0.47 10.39
CA VAL A 18 0.24 -0.77 8.99
C VAL A 18 -0.12 0.49 8.22
N GLY A 19 -0.90 1.40 8.82
CA GLY A 19 -1.21 2.70 8.24
C GLY A 19 0.04 3.56 8.02
N LEU A 20 0.94 3.65 9.00
CA LEU A 20 2.19 4.41 8.86
C LEU A 20 3.12 3.81 7.80
N LEU A 21 3.27 2.48 7.75
CA LEU A 21 4.07 1.80 6.72
C LEU A 21 3.48 2.02 5.33
N SER A 22 2.16 1.88 5.20
CA SER A 22 1.44 2.09 3.94
C SER A 22 1.55 3.54 3.46
N SER A 23 1.50 4.50 4.41
CA SER A 23 1.76 5.92 4.15
C SER A 23 3.13 6.15 3.54
N GLY A 24 4.18 5.62 4.17
CA GLY A 24 5.55 5.77 3.69
C GLY A 24 5.76 5.16 2.30
N VAL A 25 5.22 3.97 2.07
CA VAL A 25 5.34 3.28 0.78
C VAL A 25 4.58 4.03 -0.33
N PHE A 26 3.35 4.44 -0.08
CA PHE A 26 2.55 5.19 -1.06
C PHE A 26 3.18 6.57 -1.36
N ALA A 27 3.71 7.25 -0.34
CA ALA A 27 4.46 8.49 -0.53
C ALA A 27 5.79 8.29 -1.28
N GLY A 28 6.44 7.14 -1.11
CA GLY A 28 7.59 6.73 -1.94
C GLY A 28 7.22 6.65 -3.43
N THR A 29 6.04 6.15 -3.74
CA THR A 29 5.53 6.12 -5.13
C THR A 29 5.20 7.51 -5.67
N HIS A 30 4.71 8.42 -4.82
CA HIS A 30 4.62 9.84 -5.18
C HIS A 30 6.00 10.42 -5.55
N MET A 31 7.02 10.15 -4.73
CA MET A 31 8.38 10.60 -5.00
C MET A 31 8.90 10.02 -6.32
N TYR A 32 8.62 8.75 -6.58
CA TYR A 32 9.02 8.09 -7.82
C TYR A 32 8.31 8.68 -9.04
N TYR A 33 7.01 8.94 -8.91
CA TYR A 33 6.19 9.50 -9.99
C TYR A 33 6.65 10.89 -10.42
N LEU A 34 6.97 11.78 -9.47
CA LEU A 34 7.38 13.16 -9.79
C LEU A 34 8.88 13.34 -10.02
N TYR A 35 9.71 12.63 -9.27
CA TYR A 35 11.16 12.87 -9.22
C TYR A 35 11.99 11.69 -9.71
N GLY A 36 11.37 10.55 -10.04
CA GLY A 36 12.06 9.35 -10.53
C GLY A 36 12.87 8.60 -9.47
N ILE A 37 12.73 8.95 -8.19
CA ILE A 37 13.49 8.37 -7.07
C ILE A 37 12.58 8.10 -5.87
N GLY A 38 13.02 7.26 -4.93
CA GLY A 38 12.32 7.06 -3.65
C GLY A 38 11.25 5.95 -3.65
N ALA A 39 11.22 5.09 -4.67
CA ALA A 39 10.41 3.88 -4.64
C ALA A 39 10.96 2.89 -3.60
N PHE A 40 10.08 2.34 -2.75
CA PHE A 40 10.41 1.36 -1.71
C PHE A 40 10.09 -0.09 -2.11
N ASN A 41 9.75 -0.29 -3.38
CA ASN A 41 9.17 -1.51 -3.92
C ASN A 41 10.25 -2.33 -4.65
N GLU A 42 9.91 -3.54 -5.04
CA GLU A 42 10.81 -4.40 -5.84
C GLU A 42 11.07 -3.79 -7.23
N VAL A 43 12.32 -3.90 -7.71
CA VAL A 43 12.84 -3.19 -8.88
C VAL A 43 12.09 -3.54 -10.17
N ALA A 44 11.77 -4.81 -10.40
CA ALA A 44 10.99 -5.23 -11.58
C ALA A 44 9.59 -4.61 -11.56
N PHE A 45 8.92 -4.50 -10.40
CA PHE A 45 7.61 -3.87 -10.33
C PHE A 45 7.67 -2.35 -10.50
N VAL A 46 8.72 -1.70 -9.98
CA VAL A 46 8.98 -0.27 -10.25
C VAL A 46 9.19 -0.04 -11.75
N ALA A 47 9.90 -0.93 -12.44
CA ALA A 47 10.08 -0.85 -13.89
C ALA A 47 8.75 -1.01 -14.65
N MET A 48 7.83 -1.87 -14.17
CA MET A 48 6.48 -1.95 -14.74
C MET A 48 5.72 -0.63 -14.55
N LEU A 49 5.77 -0.02 -13.35
CA LEU A 49 5.14 1.28 -13.11
C LEU A 49 5.73 2.36 -14.02
N LYS A 50 7.04 2.36 -14.20
CA LYS A 50 7.73 3.28 -15.10
C LYS A 50 7.24 3.14 -16.54
N SER A 51 7.11 1.90 -17.03
CA SER A 51 6.51 1.63 -18.34
C SER A 51 5.09 2.22 -18.44
N GLY A 52 4.28 2.08 -17.39
CA GLY A 52 2.94 2.70 -17.32
C GLY A 52 2.98 4.23 -17.36
N ILE A 53 3.95 4.87 -16.68
CA ILE A 53 4.15 6.32 -16.70
C ILE A 53 4.54 6.80 -18.10
N ASP A 54 5.45 6.09 -18.78
CA ASP A 54 5.98 6.49 -20.08
C ASP A 54 4.98 6.25 -21.23
N THR A 55 4.16 5.20 -21.13
CA THR A 55 3.20 4.81 -22.18
C THR A 55 1.77 5.28 -21.91
N GLY A 56 1.45 5.65 -20.67
CA GLY A 56 0.08 5.86 -20.19
C GLY A 56 -0.70 4.55 -19.95
N VAL A 57 -0.09 3.38 -20.12
CA VAL A 57 -0.76 2.08 -20.01
C VAL A 57 -0.44 1.43 -18.67
N TYR A 58 -1.30 1.64 -17.68
CA TYR A 58 -1.09 1.15 -16.30
C TYR A 58 -1.65 -0.25 -16.03
N GLY A 59 -2.34 -0.88 -16.99
CA GLY A 59 -3.12 -2.11 -16.77
C GLY A 59 -2.32 -3.28 -16.21
N ALA A 60 -1.08 -3.50 -16.69
CA ALA A 60 -0.24 -4.59 -16.23
C ALA A 60 0.14 -4.43 -14.73
N VAL A 61 0.57 -3.23 -14.34
CA VAL A 61 0.96 -2.90 -12.96
C VAL A 61 -0.25 -2.94 -12.03
N ALA A 62 -1.38 -2.40 -12.50
CA ALA A 62 -2.63 -2.40 -11.77
C ALA A 62 -3.12 -3.82 -11.49
N ALA A 63 -3.16 -4.68 -12.51
CA ALA A 63 -3.58 -6.07 -12.37
C ALA A 63 -2.62 -6.88 -11.48
N PHE A 64 -1.32 -6.68 -11.65
CA PHE A 64 -0.31 -7.35 -10.85
C PHE A 64 -0.32 -6.90 -9.39
N GLY A 65 -0.44 -5.60 -9.11
CA GLY A 65 -0.56 -5.12 -7.73
C GLY A 65 -1.89 -5.51 -7.07
N ALA A 66 -2.98 -5.53 -7.83
CA ALA A 66 -4.28 -5.97 -7.32
C ALA A 66 -4.28 -7.45 -6.88
N SER A 67 -3.47 -8.31 -7.51
CA SER A 67 -3.39 -9.72 -7.13
C SER A 67 -2.82 -9.93 -5.72
N PHE A 68 -1.85 -9.10 -5.28
CA PHE A 68 -1.32 -9.11 -3.91
C PHE A 68 -2.35 -8.62 -2.89
N LEU A 69 -3.17 -7.62 -3.24
CA LEU A 69 -4.27 -7.20 -2.37
C LEU A 69 -5.36 -8.27 -2.27
N PHE A 70 -5.62 -8.97 -3.37
CA PHE A 70 -6.60 -10.06 -3.42
C PHE A 70 -6.10 -11.31 -2.70
N ALA A 71 -4.81 -11.64 -2.81
CA ALA A 71 -4.16 -12.73 -2.09
C ALA A 71 -4.40 -12.60 -0.58
N ARG A 72 -4.21 -11.41 -0.03
CA ARG A 72 -4.53 -11.10 1.37
C ARG A 72 -6.00 -11.37 1.76
N ILE A 73 -6.96 -11.11 0.87
CA ILE A 73 -8.39 -11.35 1.15
C ILE A 73 -8.67 -12.85 1.23
N ILE A 74 -8.11 -13.66 0.33
CA ILE A 74 -8.36 -15.10 0.27
C ILE A 74 -7.58 -15.88 1.34
N GLU A 75 -6.44 -15.35 1.78
CA GLU A 75 -5.50 -16.03 2.67
C GLU A 75 -5.80 -15.82 4.17
N GLY A 76 -6.62 -14.84 4.52
CA GLY A 76 -7.15 -14.65 5.87
C GLY A 76 -6.08 -14.29 6.93
N SER A 77 -6.39 -14.53 8.21
CA SER A 77 -5.57 -14.05 9.34
C SER A 77 -4.34 -14.90 9.67
N LEU A 78 -4.30 -16.19 9.30
CA LEU A 78 -3.21 -17.11 9.69
C LEU A 78 -1.94 -16.98 8.82
N VAL A 79 -2.07 -16.54 7.57
CA VAL A 79 -0.93 -16.26 6.67
C VAL A 79 -0.90 -14.79 6.21
N GLY A 80 -1.90 -14.00 6.63
CA GLY A 80 -1.98 -12.56 6.38
C GLY A 80 -0.84 -11.73 6.96
N ILE A 81 -0.07 -12.18 7.96
CA ILE A 81 1.14 -11.46 8.42
C ILE A 81 2.28 -11.56 7.40
N LEU A 82 2.42 -12.73 6.74
CA LEU A 82 3.51 -12.98 5.79
C LEU A 82 3.28 -12.25 4.46
N ASP A 83 2.03 -12.10 4.02
CA ASP A 83 1.68 -11.36 2.80
C ASP A 83 1.42 -9.84 3.03
N ILE A 84 1.54 -9.33 4.26
CA ILE A 84 1.45 -7.88 4.52
C ILE A 84 2.56 -7.11 3.80
N GLY A 85 3.78 -7.65 3.75
CA GLY A 85 4.90 -7.01 3.08
C GLY A 85 4.61 -6.80 1.58
N GLY A 86 4.17 -7.86 0.89
CA GLY A 86 3.80 -7.83 -0.53
C GLY A 86 2.57 -6.97 -0.81
N ALA A 87 1.53 -7.09 0.01
CA ALA A 87 0.32 -6.27 -0.12
C ALA A 87 0.59 -4.78 0.10
N ILE A 88 1.50 -4.39 1.00
CA ILE A 88 1.88 -2.99 1.18
C ILE A 88 2.82 -2.53 0.06
N GLN A 89 3.92 -3.24 -0.19
CA GLN A 89 4.92 -2.83 -1.17
C GLN A 89 4.37 -2.88 -2.59
N THR A 90 3.75 -3.97 -3.02
CA THR A 90 3.29 -4.11 -4.40
C THR A 90 1.84 -3.66 -4.55
N GLY A 91 0.96 -4.07 -3.63
CA GLY A 91 -0.46 -3.74 -3.69
C GLY A 91 -0.76 -2.26 -3.49
N ILE A 92 -0.52 -1.74 -2.28
CA ILE A 92 -0.73 -0.33 -1.94
C ILE A 92 0.31 0.55 -2.63
N GLY A 93 1.57 0.10 -2.68
CA GLY A 93 2.66 0.91 -3.19
C GLY A 93 2.65 1.09 -4.71
N LEU A 94 2.19 0.14 -5.51
CA LEU A 94 2.24 0.26 -6.97
C LEU A 94 0.89 0.00 -7.63
N GLY A 95 0.18 -1.04 -7.20
CA GLY A 95 -1.11 -1.43 -7.74
C GLY A 95 -2.17 -0.34 -7.62
N VAL A 96 -2.37 0.19 -6.41
CA VAL A 96 -3.35 1.26 -6.19
C VAL A 96 -2.97 2.55 -6.94
N PRO A 97 -1.73 3.05 -6.88
CA PRO A 97 -1.29 4.18 -7.72
C PRO A 97 -1.52 3.94 -9.21
N ALA A 98 -1.19 2.76 -9.73
CA ALA A 98 -1.43 2.42 -11.13
C ALA A 98 -2.92 2.41 -11.50
N LEU A 99 -3.80 1.90 -10.62
CA LEU A 99 -5.25 1.98 -10.79
C LEU A 99 -5.74 3.43 -10.81
N LEU A 100 -5.28 4.26 -9.88
CA LEU A 100 -5.66 5.66 -9.79
C LEU A 100 -5.19 6.45 -11.02
N LEU A 101 -3.93 6.27 -11.42
CA LEU A 101 -3.35 6.91 -12.61
C LEU A 101 -4.05 6.42 -13.90
N GLY A 102 -4.32 5.12 -14.01
CA GLY A 102 -5.07 4.54 -15.13
C GLY A 102 -6.51 5.05 -15.22
N ALA A 103 -7.13 5.38 -14.09
CA ALA A 103 -8.45 6.02 -14.02
C ALA A 103 -8.41 7.55 -14.18
N GLY A 104 -7.24 8.16 -14.32
CA GLY A 104 -7.07 9.61 -14.41
C GLY A 104 -7.13 10.37 -13.07
N PHE A 105 -7.17 9.66 -11.93
CA PHE A 105 -7.16 10.26 -10.59
C PHE A 105 -5.72 10.48 -10.10
N VAL A 106 -5.13 11.59 -10.50
CA VAL A 106 -3.70 11.88 -10.28
C VAL A 106 -3.40 12.48 -8.90
N PHE A 107 -4.36 13.18 -8.29
CA PHE A 107 -4.14 13.97 -7.07
C PHE A 107 -3.47 13.21 -5.91
N PRO A 108 -3.88 11.97 -5.55
CA PRO A 108 -3.24 11.23 -4.47
C PRO A 108 -1.78 10.88 -4.74
N VAL A 109 -1.41 10.73 -6.02
CA VAL A 109 -0.05 10.34 -6.42
C VAL A 109 0.82 11.57 -6.69
N ALA A 110 0.23 12.71 -7.02
CA ALA A 110 0.97 13.94 -7.34
C ALA A 110 1.08 14.94 -6.18
N ASN A 111 0.41 14.72 -5.04
CA ASN A 111 0.55 15.58 -3.87
C ASN A 111 1.11 14.80 -2.67
N PHE A 112 2.20 15.30 -2.07
CA PHE A 112 2.88 14.59 -0.98
C PHE A 112 2.02 14.41 0.28
N ALA A 113 1.27 15.43 0.69
CA ALA A 113 0.41 15.30 1.87
C ALA A 113 -0.77 14.35 1.57
N ALA A 114 -1.35 14.43 0.37
CA ALA A 114 -2.41 13.53 -0.05
C ALA A 114 -1.90 12.09 -0.13
N SER A 115 -0.68 11.85 -0.65
CA SER A 115 -0.09 10.51 -0.78
C SER A 115 0.11 9.84 0.58
N LEU A 116 0.58 10.62 1.58
CA LEU A 116 0.70 10.15 2.96
C LEU A 116 -0.67 9.75 3.53
N VAL A 117 -1.67 10.63 3.41
CA VAL A 117 -3.02 10.37 3.94
C VAL A 117 -3.67 9.18 3.23
N THR A 118 -3.57 9.10 1.91
CA THR A 118 -4.11 7.99 1.13
C THR A 118 -3.46 6.67 1.53
N GLY A 119 -2.13 6.62 1.64
CA GLY A 119 -1.44 5.41 2.12
C GLY A 119 -1.84 5.03 3.54
N SER A 120 -1.97 6.01 4.46
CA SER A 120 -2.43 5.76 5.83
C SER A 120 -3.85 5.20 5.90
N VAL A 121 -4.79 5.77 5.13
CA VAL A 121 -6.19 5.35 5.11
C VAL A 121 -6.32 3.96 4.50
N LEU A 122 -5.61 3.66 3.41
CA LEU A 122 -5.67 2.35 2.76
C LEU A 122 -5.05 1.26 3.64
N GLY A 123 -3.94 1.55 4.33
CA GLY A 123 -3.28 0.60 5.23
C GLY A 123 -4.01 0.39 6.55
N GLY A 124 -4.35 1.49 7.23
CA GLY A 124 -4.96 1.45 8.57
C GLY A 124 -6.48 1.26 8.55
N GLY A 125 -7.17 1.84 7.57
CA GLY A 125 -8.63 1.79 7.45
C GLY A 125 -9.17 0.42 7.04
N GLY A 126 -8.40 -0.36 6.25
CA GLY A 126 -8.80 -1.72 5.85
C GLY A 126 -8.86 -2.73 7.00
N LEU A 127 -8.27 -2.42 8.15
CA LEU A 127 -8.14 -3.34 9.30
C LEU A 127 -9.11 -3.04 10.46
N HIS A 128 -9.61 -1.81 10.57
CA HIS A 128 -10.54 -1.47 11.66
C HIS A 128 -11.88 -2.23 11.57
N HIS A 129 -12.22 -2.74 10.38
CA HIS A 129 -13.43 -3.55 10.17
C HIS A 129 -13.22 -5.04 10.50
N HIS A 130 -11.98 -5.53 10.56
CA HIS A 130 -11.66 -6.95 10.77
C HIS A 130 -11.11 -7.29 12.16
N SER A 131 -10.78 -6.29 12.98
CA SER A 131 -10.28 -6.50 14.34
C SER A 131 -11.37 -6.80 15.40
N GLY A 132 -12.61 -7.07 14.95
CA GLY A 132 -13.76 -7.37 15.81
C GLY A 132 -14.17 -8.85 15.85
N ALA A 133 -13.33 -9.77 15.36
CA ALA A 133 -13.58 -11.21 15.38
C ALA A 133 -12.55 -11.94 16.24
#